data_AF-A0A962LKF9-F1
#
_entry.id   AF-A0A962LKF9-F1
#
_cell.length_a   1.000
_cell.length_b   1.000
_cell.length_c   1.000
_cell.angle_alpha   90.00
_cell.angle_beta   90.00
_cell.angle_gamma   90.00
#
_symmetry.space_group_name_H-M   'P 1'
#
loop_
_entity.id
_entity.type
_entity.pdbx_description
1 polymer ?
#
loop_
_entity_poly.entity_id
_entity_poly.type
_entity_poly.pdbx_seq_one_letter_code
_entity_poly.pdbx_strand_id
1 'polypeptide(L)'
;MITPEILLLCGTAAAIAFVHTLLGPDHYLPFVAMAKSRGWSLRKTMRMTLLCGCGHIVGSVVLGIIGIYAGMQLHALEWIEGVRGDLAAWALVSVGLVYMTWGLRRAWRDRPHTHWHTHGGERHAHEHVHHAAHTHVHAGVDSDNRHRSATGWAIFIVFVLGPCEPLIPILMFPAAKESPAGLMAVTLVFAAVTVLTMLAVVAVSMRGLRSVRLPGMERFSEAIAGGTITLCGLSIAVLGL
;
A
#
# COMPACT_ATOMS: atom_id res chain seq x y z
N MET A 1 -29.32 -16.37 17.37
CA MET A 1 -29.65 -17.25 16.23
C MET A 1 -29.24 -16.52 14.96
N ILE A 2 -28.58 -17.17 14.00
CA ILE A 2 -28.27 -16.52 12.71
C ILE A 2 -29.59 -16.42 11.94
N THR A 3 -30.06 -15.20 11.71
CA THR A 3 -31.25 -14.95 10.91
C THR A 3 -30.91 -14.93 9.42
N PRO A 4 -31.89 -15.11 8.51
CA PRO A 4 -31.67 -14.98 7.07
C PRO A 4 -31.05 -13.64 6.67
N GLU A 5 -31.39 -12.57 7.39
CA GLU A 5 -30.87 -11.22 7.18
C GLU A 5 -29.38 -11.15 7.48
N ILE A 6 -28.93 -11.74 8.60
CA ILE A 6 -27.49 -11.82 8.92
C ILE A 6 -26.73 -12.67 7.90
N LEU A 7 -27.32 -13.77 7.42
CA LEU A 7 -26.69 -14.59 6.38
C LEU A 7 -26.51 -13.80 5.08
N LEU A 8 -27.54 -13.04 4.68
CA LEU A 8 -27.48 -12.16 3.52
C LEU A 8 -26.42 -11.06 3.71
N LEU A 9 -26.38 -10.41 4.88
CA LEU A 9 -25.38 -9.39 5.20
C LEU A 9 -23.95 -9.95 5.18
N CYS A 10 -23.72 -11.17 5.70
CA CYS A 10 -22.42 -11.84 5.61
C CYS A 10 -22.03 -12.14 4.15
N GLY A 11 -22.97 -12.60 3.33
CA GLY A 11 -22.74 -12.83 1.89
C GLY A 11 -22.38 -11.53 1.15
N THR A 12 -23.16 -10.47 1.39
CA THR A 12 -22.90 -9.13 0.85
C THR A 12 -21.55 -8.59 1.33
N ALA A 13 -21.22 -8.76 2.62
CA ALA A 13 -19.95 -8.35 3.18
C ALA A 13 -18.76 -9.04 2.50
N ALA A 14 -18.84 -10.36 2.30
CA ALA A 14 -17.81 -11.11 1.59
C ALA A 14 -17.66 -10.64 0.13
N ALA A 15 -18.78 -10.45 -0.59
CA ALA A 15 -18.76 -10.00 -1.97
C ALA A 15 -18.18 -8.59 -2.12
N ILE A 16 -18.66 -7.64 -1.31
CA ILE A 16 -18.17 -6.26 -1.33
C ILE A 16 -16.69 -6.21 -0.92
N ALA A 17 -16.30 -6.88 0.17
CA ALA A 17 -14.90 -6.96 0.60
C ALA A 17 -13.99 -7.47 -0.52
N PHE A 18 -14.38 -8.56 -1.18
CA PHE A 18 -13.61 -9.14 -2.27
C PHE A 18 -13.50 -8.19 -3.47
N VAL A 19 -14.64 -7.68 -3.96
CA VAL A 19 -14.69 -6.83 -5.16
C VAL A 19 -13.98 -5.50 -4.93
N HIS A 20 -14.26 -4.81 -3.83
CA HIS A 20 -13.63 -3.54 -3.49
C HIS A 20 -12.11 -3.71 -3.33
N THR A 21 -11.65 -4.72 -2.59
CA THR A 21 -10.20 -4.95 -2.40
C THR A 21 -9.49 -5.33 -3.71
N LEU A 22 -10.16 -6.09 -4.58
CA LEU A 22 -9.56 -6.53 -5.84
C LEU A 22 -9.51 -5.40 -6.87
N LEU A 23 -10.58 -4.61 -6.95
CA LEU A 23 -10.70 -3.49 -7.89
C LEU A 23 -10.01 -2.23 -7.39
N GLY A 24 -9.84 -2.06 -6.08
CA GLY A 24 -9.09 -0.98 -5.44
C GLY A 24 -7.58 -1.22 -5.57
N PRO A 25 -6.91 -0.60 -6.58
CA PRO A 25 -5.50 -0.84 -6.82
C PRO A 25 -4.63 -0.36 -5.65
N ASP A 26 -5.13 0.62 -4.91
CA ASP A 26 -4.56 1.17 -3.72
C ASP A 26 -4.36 0.09 -2.65
N HIS A 27 -5.20 -0.93 -2.52
CA HIS A 27 -5.08 -1.93 -1.44
C HIS A 27 -3.83 -2.84 -1.53
N TYR A 28 -3.23 -2.98 -2.72
CA TYR A 28 -2.12 -3.92 -2.93
C TYR A 28 -0.97 -3.35 -3.78
N LEU A 29 -1.23 -2.49 -4.77
CA LEU A 29 -0.19 -2.02 -5.69
C LEU A 29 0.93 -1.24 -4.99
N PRO A 30 0.66 -0.34 -4.02
CA PRO A 30 1.73 0.36 -3.30
C PRO A 30 2.70 -0.60 -2.60
N PHE A 31 2.22 -1.72 -2.04
CA PHE A 31 3.09 -2.73 -1.42
C PHE A 31 3.95 -3.45 -2.45
N VAL A 32 3.38 -3.82 -3.60
CA VAL A 32 4.09 -4.50 -4.70
C VAL A 32 5.13 -3.57 -5.32
N ALA A 33 4.77 -2.31 -5.57
CA ALA A 33 5.62 -1.27 -6.11
C ALA A 33 6.82 -0.97 -5.18
N MET A 34 6.56 -0.85 -3.88
CA MET A 34 7.61 -0.67 -2.88
C MET A 34 8.50 -1.89 -2.77
N ALA A 35 7.91 -3.10 -2.78
CA ALA A 35 8.68 -4.32 -2.71
C ALA A 35 9.63 -4.49 -3.91
N LYS A 36 9.19 -4.11 -5.12
CA LYS A 36 10.03 -4.14 -6.31
C LYS A 36 11.13 -3.07 -6.26
N SER A 37 10.79 -1.82 -5.93
CA SER A 37 11.78 -0.72 -5.90
C SER A 37 12.82 -0.86 -4.78
N ARG A 38 12.43 -1.41 -3.62
CA ARG A 38 13.30 -1.59 -2.46
C ARG A 38 13.86 -3.01 -2.31
N GLY A 39 13.57 -3.92 -3.25
CA GLY A 39 14.03 -5.31 -3.21
C GLY A 39 13.53 -6.09 -1.98
N TRP A 40 12.30 -5.86 -1.51
CA TRP A 40 11.77 -6.59 -0.36
C TRP A 40 11.48 -8.05 -0.71
N SER A 41 11.76 -8.95 0.24
CA SER A 41 11.36 -10.35 0.13
C SER A 41 9.85 -10.51 0.24
N LEU A 42 9.28 -11.56 -0.38
CA LEU A 42 7.85 -11.87 -0.27
C LEU A 42 7.37 -11.91 1.18
N ARG A 43 8.16 -12.52 2.08
CA ARG A 43 7.83 -12.59 3.52
C ARG A 43 7.74 -11.20 4.15
N LYS A 44 8.63 -10.27 3.80
CA LYS A 44 8.59 -8.90 4.31
C LYS A 44 7.37 -8.16 3.78
N THR A 45 7.08 -8.24 2.49
CA THR A 45 5.92 -7.60 1.87
C THR A 45 4.62 -8.11 2.49
N MET A 46 4.44 -9.43 2.60
CA MET A 46 3.24 -10.05 3.19
C MET A 46 3.02 -9.62 4.64
N ARG A 47 4.09 -9.52 5.45
CA ARG A 47 3.99 -9.04 6.84
C ARG A 47 3.54 -7.59 6.91
N MET A 48 4.11 -6.72 6.07
CA MET A 48 3.72 -5.32 6.02
C MET A 48 2.27 -5.15 5.56
N THR A 49 1.86 -5.86 4.49
CA THR A 49 0.47 -5.87 4.01
C THR A 49 -0.49 -6.37 5.08
N LEU A 50 -0.16 -7.44 5.80
CA LEU A 50 -0.99 -7.96 6.89
C LEU A 50 -1.16 -6.94 8.03
N LEU A 51 -0.04 -6.39 8.53
CA LEU A 51 -0.07 -5.41 9.62
C LEU A 51 -0.89 -4.17 9.22
N CYS A 52 -0.72 -3.72 7.99
CA CYS A 52 -1.42 -2.56 7.46
C CYS A 52 -2.91 -2.83 7.26
N GLY A 53 -3.27 -3.96 6.65
CA GLY A 53 -4.66 -4.39 6.46
C GLY A 53 -5.38 -4.54 7.80
N CYS A 54 -4.75 -5.19 8.78
CA CYS A 54 -5.31 -5.28 10.13
C CYS A 54 -5.50 -3.89 10.78
N GLY A 55 -4.49 -3.01 10.71
CA GLY A 55 -4.58 -1.68 11.31
C GLY A 55 -5.70 -0.83 10.72
N HIS A 56 -5.82 -0.81 9.39
CA HIS A 56 -6.87 -0.11 8.66
C HIS A 56 -8.29 -0.62 8.99
N ILE A 57 -8.48 -1.95 9.01
CA ILE A 57 -9.77 -2.55 9.34
C ILE A 57 -10.14 -2.25 10.80
N VAL A 58 -9.19 -2.42 11.73
CA VAL A 58 -9.43 -2.12 13.15
C VAL A 58 -9.81 -0.66 13.35
N GLY A 59 -9.13 0.28 12.68
CA GLY A 59 -9.47 1.70 12.73
C GLY A 59 -10.90 1.98 12.28
N SER A 60 -11.30 1.39 11.16
CA SER A 60 -12.67 1.53 10.60
C SER A 60 -13.73 0.89 11.51
N VAL A 61 -13.45 -0.30 12.06
CA VAL A 61 -14.35 -1.00 12.98
C VAL A 61 -14.54 -0.24 14.29
N VAL A 62 -13.45 0.27 14.87
CA VAL A 62 -13.52 1.08 16.11
C VAL A 62 -14.36 2.33 15.88
N LEU A 63 -14.12 3.03 14.76
CA LEU A 63 -14.90 4.22 14.40
C LEU A 63 -16.38 3.90 14.18
N GLY A 64 -16.69 2.80 13.50
CA GLY A 64 -18.05 2.33 13.27
C GLY A 64 -18.77 1.95 14.58
N ILE A 65 -18.10 1.23 15.48
CA ILE A 65 -18.65 0.89 16.80
C ILE A 65 -18.94 2.17 17.57
N ILE A 66 -17.97 3.07 17.73
CA ILE A 66 -18.15 4.33 18.46
C ILE A 66 -19.32 5.12 17.86
N GLY A 67 -19.35 5.26 16.54
CA GLY A 67 -20.38 5.98 15.83
C GLY A 67 -21.80 5.45 16.05
N ILE A 68 -21.97 4.14 15.89
CA ILE A 68 -23.24 3.45 16.06
C ILE A 68 -23.74 3.57 17.50
N TYR A 69 -22.88 3.32 18.50
CA TYR A 69 -23.28 3.36 19.91
C TYR A 69 -23.42 4.79 20.47
N ALA A 70 -22.74 5.77 19.89
CA ALA A 70 -22.97 7.19 20.16
C ALA A 70 -24.28 7.71 19.53
N GLY A 71 -25.00 6.89 18.77
CA GLY A 71 -26.23 7.28 18.10
C GLY A 71 -26.01 8.29 16.97
N MET A 72 -24.80 8.31 16.39
CA MET A 72 -24.50 9.20 15.28
C MET A 72 -25.36 8.86 14.07
N GLN A 73 -25.84 9.90 13.38
CA GLN A 73 -26.55 9.73 12.12
C GLN A 73 -25.62 9.13 11.07
N LEU A 74 -26.16 8.29 10.19
CA LEU A 74 -25.42 7.69 9.06
C LEU A 74 -24.62 8.73 8.28
N HIS A 75 -25.25 9.86 7.94
CA HIS A 75 -24.62 10.97 7.23
C HIS A 75 -23.38 11.53 7.96
N ALA A 76 -23.40 11.58 9.29
CA ALA A 76 -22.25 12.04 10.05
C ALA A 76 -21.08 11.04 10.00
N LEU A 77 -21.38 9.74 9.97
CA LEU A 77 -20.36 8.70 9.82
C LEU A 77 -19.78 8.72 8.41
N GLU A 78 -20.62 8.79 7.38
CA GLU A 78 -20.22 8.95 5.98
C GLU A 78 -19.32 10.17 5.78
N TRP A 79 -19.65 11.31 6.40
CA TRP A 79 -18.81 12.50 6.32
C TRP A 79 -17.43 12.27 6.94
N ILE A 80 -17.35 11.63 8.11
CA ILE A 80 -16.06 11.32 8.76
C ILE A 80 -15.25 10.34 7.91
N GLU A 81 -15.89 9.34 7.32
CA GLU A 81 -15.23 8.40 6.41
C GLU A 81 -14.74 9.09 5.15
N GLY A 82 -15.55 9.96 4.55
CA GLY A 82 -15.16 10.75 3.38
C GLY A 82 -13.96 11.65 3.66
N VAL A 83 -13.95 12.37 4.78
CA VAL A 83 -12.78 13.19 5.17
C VAL A 83 -11.54 12.32 5.39
N ARG A 84 -11.71 11.14 6.00
CA ARG A 84 -10.62 10.17 6.18
C ARG A 84 -10.10 9.66 4.84
N GLY A 85 -10.99 9.41 3.89
CA GLY A 85 -10.71 9.01 2.51
C GLY A 85 -9.92 10.05 1.75
N ASP A 86 -10.43 11.28 1.73
CA ASP A 86 -9.78 12.42 1.09
C ASP A 86 -8.37 12.65 1.63
N LEU A 87 -8.22 12.60 2.96
CA LEU A 87 -6.91 12.77 3.60
C LEU A 87 -5.94 11.67 3.16
N ALA A 88 -6.38 10.42 3.14
CA ALA A 88 -5.55 9.30 2.71
C ALA A 88 -5.21 9.39 1.21
N ALA A 89 -6.16 9.74 0.36
CA ALA A 89 -5.98 9.92 -1.07
C ALA A 89 -4.93 11.01 -1.38
N TRP A 90 -5.11 12.21 -0.81
CA TRP A 90 -4.16 13.30 -0.99
C TRP A 90 -2.78 13.03 -0.39
N ALA A 91 -2.73 12.30 0.73
CA ALA A 91 -1.46 11.85 1.29
C ALA A 91 -0.75 10.85 0.37
N LEU A 92 -1.46 9.88 -0.24
CA LEU A 92 -0.90 8.98 -1.25
C LEU A 92 -0.39 9.75 -2.46
N VAL A 93 -1.18 10.68 -3.00
CA VAL A 93 -0.76 11.55 -4.12
C VAL A 93 0.52 12.29 -3.75
N SER A 94 0.57 12.93 -2.59
CA SER A 94 1.71 13.73 -2.15
C SER A 94 2.98 12.88 -1.97
N VAL A 95 2.88 11.76 -1.24
CA VAL A 95 4.00 10.83 -1.03
C VAL A 95 4.45 10.22 -2.35
N GLY A 96 3.50 9.84 -3.22
CA GLY A 96 3.77 9.30 -4.55
C GLY A 96 4.54 10.28 -5.43
N LEU A 97 4.11 11.55 -5.49
CA LEU A 97 4.77 12.59 -6.28
C LEU A 97 6.18 12.89 -5.76
N VAL A 98 6.35 12.98 -4.44
CA VAL A 98 7.67 13.17 -3.82
C VAL A 98 8.59 12.00 -4.17
N TYR A 99 8.10 10.76 -4.07
CA TYR A 99 8.89 9.57 -4.39
C TYR A 99 9.19 9.46 -5.89
N MET A 100 8.24 9.83 -6.74
CA MET A 100 8.40 9.83 -8.20
C MET A 100 9.45 10.86 -8.65
N THR A 101 9.33 12.09 -8.18
CA THR A 101 10.29 13.18 -8.51
C THR A 101 11.68 12.87 -7.99
N TRP A 102 11.79 12.29 -6.79
CA TRP A 102 13.05 11.82 -6.24
C TRP A 102 13.66 10.69 -7.08
N GLY A 103 12.85 9.70 -7.46
CA GLY A 103 13.26 8.60 -8.33
C GLY A 103 13.73 9.07 -9.72
N LEU A 104 13.04 10.04 -10.32
CA LEU A 104 13.43 10.65 -11.60
C LEU A 104 14.76 11.41 -11.46
N ARG A 105 14.92 12.21 -10.41
CA ARG A 105 16.15 12.95 -10.14
C ARG A 105 17.34 12.00 -9.94
N ARG A 106 17.13 10.89 -9.23
CA ARG A 106 18.15 9.86 -9.04
C ARG A 106 18.50 9.17 -10.35
N ALA A 107 17.50 8.72 -11.12
CA ALA A 107 17.71 8.10 -12.42
C ALA A 107 18.46 9.01 -13.42
N TRP A 108 18.26 10.32 -13.33
CA TRP A 108 18.97 11.30 -14.17
C TRP A 108 20.41 11.54 -13.74
N ARG A 109 20.72 11.40 -12.44
CA ARG A 109 22.09 11.54 -11.90
C ARG A 109 22.91 10.27 -12.07
N ASP A 110 22.26 9.11 -11.98
CA ASP A 110 22.85 7.78 -12.16
C ASP A 110 23.04 7.41 -13.65
N ARG A 111 23.33 8.38 -14.52
CA ARG A 111 23.61 8.07 -15.93
C ARG A 111 24.98 7.36 -16.03
N PRO A 112 25.03 6.18 -16.67
CA PRO A 112 26.30 5.55 -16.99
C PRO A 112 27.12 6.50 -17.86
N HIS A 113 28.37 6.71 -17.48
CA HIS A 113 29.31 7.47 -18.28
C HIS A 113 30.62 6.69 -18.35
N THR A 114 31.25 6.71 -19.52
CA THR A 114 32.55 6.09 -19.78
C THR A 114 33.64 7.11 -19.58
N HIS A 115 34.66 6.73 -18.81
CA HIS A 115 35.88 7.49 -18.70
C HIS A 115 37.09 6.57 -18.66
N TRP A 116 38.23 7.14 -19.05
CA TRP A 116 39.50 6.44 -19.13
C TRP A 116 40.20 6.50 -17.78
N HIS A 117 40.66 5.35 -17.31
CA HIS A 117 41.49 5.25 -16.11
C HIS A 117 42.81 4.57 -16.40
N THR A 118 43.78 4.87 -15.55
CA THR A 118 45.10 4.24 -15.61
C THR A 118 45.33 3.49 -14.30
N HIS A 119 45.40 2.17 -14.36
CA HIS A 119 45.72 1.31 -13.23
C HIS A 119 46.93 0.46 -13.56
N GLY A 120 47.94 0.42 -12.68
CA GLY A 120 49.13 -0.40 -12.91
C GLY A 120 49.92 -0.08 -14.18
N GLY A 121 49.74 1.11 -14.76
CA GLY A 121 50.36 1.51 -16.03
C GLY A 121 49.55 1.20 -17.29
N GLU A 122 48.44 0.47 -17.20
CA GLU A 122 47.54 0.19 -18.31
C GLU A 122 46.36 1.16 -18.33
N ARG A 123 46.06 1.73 -19.51
CA ARG A 123 44.88 2.57 -19.73
C ARG A 123 43.73 1.70 -20.20
N HIS A 124 42.64 1.69 -19.45
CA HIS A 124 41.41 1.05 -19.87
C HIS A 124 40.21 1.98 -19.68
N ALA A 125 39.17 1.78 -20.49
CA ALA A 125 37.89 2.47 -20.38
C ALA A 125 36.90 1.52 -19.72
N HIS A 126 36.18 2.01 -18.72
CA HIS A 126 35.05 1.30 -18.14
C HIS A 126 33.86 2.27 -17.94
N GLU A 127 32.67 1.70 -18.04
CA GLU A 127 31.41 2.40 -17.84
C GLU A 127 31.07 2.38 -16.34
N HIS A 128 30.89 3.55 -15.73
CA HIS A 128 30.62 3.69 -14.29
C HIS A 128 29.43 4.59 -13.99
N VAL A 129 28.92 4.45 -12.76
CA VAL A 129 27.89 5.30 -12.16
C VAL A 129 28.44 5.83 -10.83
N HIS A 130 28.54 7.16 -10.66
CA HIS A 130 29.31 7.82 -9.57
C HIS A 130 28.75 7.69 -8.14
N HIS A 131 27.76 6.83 -7.88
CA HIS A 131 27.25 6.59 -6.52
C HIS A 131 27.80 5.33 -5.84
N ALA A 132 28.58 4.50 -6.54
CA ALA A 132 29.42 3.48 -5.90
C ALA A 132 30.81 4.09 -5.66
N ALA A 133 30.96 4.81 -4.54
CA ALA A 133 32.26 5.32 -4.11
C ALA A 133 33.28 4.16 -4.07
N HIS A 134 34.35 4.30 -4.84
CA HIS A 134 35.44 3.34 -4.85
C HIS A 134 36.25 3.47 -3.54
N THR A 135 35.82 2.74 -2.51
CA THR A 135 36.67 2.37 -1.37
C THR A 135 36.27 0.98 -0.93
N HIS A 136 37.01 -0.02 -1.42
CA HIS A 136 36.96 -1.36 -0.85
C HIS A 136 37.68 -1.36 0.50
N VAL A 137 36.92 -1.37 1.60
CA VAL A 137 37.35 -1.89 2.91
C VAL A 137 36.14 -2.58 3.56
N HIS A 138 36.37 -3.77 4.11
CA HIS A 138 35.35 -4.69 4.62
C HIS A 138 34.57 -4.19 5.85
N ALA A 139 33.32 -4.66 5.95
CA ALA A 139 32.50 -4.88 7.15
C ALA A 139 31.98 -3.66 7.97
N GLY A 140 30.65 -3.61 8.16
CA GLY A 140 30.02 -2.89 9.28
C GLY A 140 28.83 -1.99 8.92
N VAL A 141 27.61 -2.51 9.10
CA VAL A 141 26.48 -1.88 9.84
C VAL A 141 26.06 -0.44 9.47
N ASP A 142 24.87 -0.34 8.86
CA ASP A 142 23.79 0.63 9.11
C ASP A 142 24.02 2.16 9.01
N SER A 143 24.26 2.69 7.80
CA SER A 143 24.07 4.14 7.55
C SER A 143 23.13 4.49 6.38
N ASP A 144 22.95 3.60 5.40
CA ASP A 144 21.99 3.77 4.28
C ASP A 144 20.56 3.29 4.62
N ASN A 145 20.37 2.74 5.83
CA ASN A 145 19.12 2.09 6.25
C ASN A 145 18.05 3.07 6.76
N ARG A 146 18.45 4.26 7.25
CA ARG A 146 17.55 5.25 7.87
C ARG A 146 16.63 5.97 6.88
N HIS A 147 17.13 6.33 5.69
CA HIS A 147 16.30 6.98 4.66
C HIS A 147 15.46 5.96 3.88
N ARG A 148 15.92 4.71 3.77
CA ARG A 148 15.18 3.60 3.14
C ARG A 148 14.02 3.10 3.99
N SER A 149 14.10 3.22 5.32
CA SER A 149 13.01 2.82 6.22
C SER A 149 11.87 3.85 6.29
N ALA A 150 12.18 5.14 6.23
CA ALA A 150 11.20 6.22 6.39
C ALA A 150 10.09 6.21 5.33
N THR A 151 10.40 5.95 4.06
CA THR A 151 9.38 5.92 2.99
C THR A 151 8.44 4.72 3.09
N GLY A 152 8.93 3.58 3.59
CA GLY A 152 8.09 2.40 3.83
C GLY A 152 7.08 2.63 4.95
N TRP A 153 7.48 3.38 5.98
CA TRP A 153 6.60 3.80 7.08
C TRP A 153 5.60 4.88 6.66
N ALA A 154 5.97 5.80 5.78
CA ALA A 154 5.04 6.82 5.27
C ALA A 154 3.82 6.17 4.58
N ILE A 155 4.04 5.17 3.71
CA ILE A 155 2.96 4.45 3.04
C ILE A 155 2.13 3.64 4.03
N PHE A 156 2.78 2.99 5.00
CA PHE A 156 2.10 2.28 6.07
C PHE A 156 1.13 3.20 6.84
N ILE A 157 1.58 4.40 7.23
CA ILE A 157 0.76 5.35 7.98
C ILE A 157 -0.43 5.81 7.14
N VAL A 158 -0.22 6.13 5.87
CA VAL A 158 -1.30 6.60 4.99
C VAL A 158 -2.39 5.55 4.82
N PHE A 159 -2.02 4.28 4.66
CA PHE A 159 -3.00 3.20 4.51
C PHE A 159 -3.74 2.87 5.80
N VAL A 160 -3.05 2.83 6.94
CA VAL A 160 -3.70 2.58 8.24
C VAL A 160 -4.77 3.63 8.51
N LEU A 161 -4.56 4.86 8.01
CA LEU A 161 -5.50 5.95 8.15
C LEU A 161 -6.59 5.99 7.07
N GLY A 162 -6.52 5.20 6.00
CA GLY A 162 -7.57 5.16 4.98
C GLY A 162 -8.90 4.62 5.54
N PRO A 163 -10.04 4.92 4.90
CA PRO A 163 -11.31 4.32 5.24
C PRO A 163 -11.62 3.04 4.46
N CYS A 164 -12.31 2.10 5.12
CA CYS A 164 -13.09 1.06 4.44
C CYS A 164 -14.50 1.62 4.18
N GLU A 165 -14.64 2.50 3.19
CA GLU A 165 -15.89 3.24 2.91
C GLU A 165 -17.18 2.39 2.85
N PRO A 166 -17.19 1.15 2.32
CA PRO A 166 -18.42 0.37 2.32
C PRO A 166 -18.75 -0.27 3.68
N LEU A 167 -17.81 -0.32 4.63
CA LEU A 167 -17.96 -1.11 5.86
C LEU A 167 -19.01 -0.51 6.81
N ILE A 168 -18.94 0.78 7.11
CA ILE A 168 -19.81 1.36 8.14
C ILE A 168 -21.27 1.51 7.64
N PRO A 169 -21.54 2.18 6.51
CA PRO A 169 -22.90 2.51 6.11
C PRO A 169 -23.68 1.29 5.60
N ILE A 170 -23.02 0.42 4.83
CA ILE A 170 -23.67 -0.69 4.11
C ILE A 170 -23.73 -1.96 4.96
N LEU A 171 -22.76 -2.19 5.85
CA LEU A 171 -22.62 -3.46 6.55
C LEU A 171 -22.81 -3.34 8.05
N MET A 172 -22.01 -2.52 8.74
CA MET A 172 -22.06 -2.43 10.19
C MET A 172 -23.36 -1.80 10.70
N PHE A 173 -23.84 -0.72 10.07
CA PHE A 173 -25.04 -0.03 10.53
C PHE A 173 -26.30 -0.90 10.42
N PRO A 174 -26.60 -1.58 9.29
CA PRO A 174 -27.72 -2.53 9.22
C PRO A 174 -27.54 -3.72 10.16
N ALA A 175 -26.34 -4.30 10.25
CA ALA A 175 -26.08 -5.44 11.12
C ALA A 175 -26.28 -5.10 12.61
N ALA A 176 -25.94 -3.87 13.03
CA ALA A 176 -26.16 -3.38 14.38
C ALA A 176 -27.66 -3.20 14.73
N LYS A 177 -28.51 -2.92 13.74
CA LYS A 177 -29.97 -2.85 13.92
C LYS A 177 -30.60 -4.22 14.11
N GLU A 178 -30.03 -5.24 13.49
CA GLU A 178 -30.47 -6.63 13.63
C GLU A 178 -30.03 -7.24 14.97
N SER A 179 -28.72 -7.33 15.22
CA SER A 179 -28.20 -7.85 16.50
C SER A 179 -26.70 -7.58 16.71
N PRO A 180 -26.22 -7.49 17.97
CA PRO A 180 -24.79 -7.38 18.26
C PRO A 180 -23.96 -8.57 17.75
N ALA A 181 -24.53 -9.78 17.80
CA ALA A 181 -23.88 -10.98 17.26
C ALA A 181 -23.77 -10.93 15.72
N GLY A 182 -24.78 -10.39 15.05
CA GLY A 182 -24.79 -10.15 13.61
C GLY A 182 -23.72 -9.14 13.19
N LEU A 183 -23.63 -8.00 13.89
CA LEU A 183 -22.58 -7.01 13.70
C LEU A 183 -21.17 -7.64 13.78
N MET A 184 -20.92 -8.46 14.81
CA MET A 184 -19.64 -9.15 14.97
C MET A 184 -19.36 -10.12 13.81
N ALA A 185 -20.35 -10.93 13.42
CA ALA A 185 -20.18 -11.89 12.32
C ALA A 185 -19.88 -11.20 10.98
N VAL A 186 -20.67 -10.19 10.61
CA VAL A 186 -20.49 -9.40 9.38
C VAL A 186 -19.12 -8.72 9.35
N THR A 187 -18.71 -8.11 10.46
CA THR A 187 -17.41 -7.45 10.58
C THR A 187 -16.25 -8.43 10.41
N LEU A 188 -16.32 -9.62 11.03
CA LEU A 188 -15.28 -10.64 10.93
C LEU A 188 -15.20 -11.22 9.51
N VAL A 189 -16.34 -11.43 8.85
CA VAL A 189 -16.37 -11.90 7.46
C VAL A 189 -15.71 -10.88 6.53
N PHE A 190 -16.11 -9.61 6.63
CA PHE A 190 -15.50 -8.53 5.86
C PHE A 190 -13.98 -8.48 6.11
N ALA A 191 -13.56 -8.47 7.38
CA ALA A 191 -12.15 -8.39 7.75
C ALA A 191 -11.32 -9.56 7.20
N ALA A 192 -11.81 -10.78 7.34
CA ALA A 192 -11.13 -11.97 6.85
C ALA A 192 -11.00 -11.94 5.33
N VAL A 193 -12.07 -11.62 4.60
CA VAL A 193 -12.07 -11.59 3.14
C VAL A 193 -11.17 -10.48 2.61
N THR A 194 -11.20 -9.28 3.18
CA THR A 194 -10.31 -8.18 2.79
C THR A 194 -8.84 -8.57 2.94
N VAL A 195 -8.44 -9.06 4.13
CA VAL A 195 -7.04 -9.45 4.40
C VAL A 195 -6.59 -10.59 3.49
N LEU A 196 -7.42 -11.63 3.33
CA LEU A 196 -7.08 -12.76 2.47
C LEU A 196 -6.93 -12.33 1.00
N THR A 197 -7.82 -11.47 0.51
CA THR A 197 -7.77 -10.92 -0.85
C THR A 197 -6.49 -10.11 -1.05
N MET A 198 -6.18 -9.15 -0.17
CA MET A 198 -4.95 -8.35 -0.23
C MET A 198 -3.70 -9.25 -0.29
N LEU A 199 -3.61 -10.23 0.62
CA LEU A 199 -2.48 -11.14 0.70
C LEU A 199 -2.36 -12.02 -0.56
N ALA A 200 -3.48 -12.53 -1.07
CA ALA A 200 -3.50 -13.33 -2.29
C ALA A 200 -3.01 -12.52 -3.49
N VAL A 201 -3.56 -11.33 -3.71
CA VAL A 201 -3.20 -10.45 -4.83
C VAL A 201 -1.72 -10.05 -4.74
N VAL A 202 -1.26 -9.57 -3.58
CA VAL A 202 0.16 -9.24 -3.37
C VAL A 202 1.08 -10.43 -3.67
N ALA A 203 0.70 -11.63 -3.20
CA ALA A 203 1.52 -12.82 -3.40
C ALA A 203 1.54 -13.28 -4.86
N VAL A 204 0.44 -13.12 -5.61
CA VAL A 204 0.38 -13.39 -7.05
C VAL A 204 1.19 -12.35 -7.82
N SER A 205 0.98 -11.06 -7.57
CA SER A 205 1.71 -9.97 -8.22
C SER A 205 3.22 -10.08 -7.99
N MET A 206 3.66 -10.32 -6.75
CA MET A 206 5.09 -10.48 -6.43
C MET A 206 5.74 -11.67 -7.15
N ARG A 207 5.00 -12.78 -7.34
CA ARG A 207 5.49 -13.93 -8.10
C ARG A 207 5.51 -13.64 -9.61
N GLY A 208 4.47 -13.01 -10.14
CA GLY A 208 4.37 -12.63 -11.55
C GLY A 208 5.44 -11.63 -11.97
N LEU A 209 5.74 -10.64 -11.13
CA LEU A 209 6.80 -9.64 -11.40
C LEU A 209 8.23 -10.19 -11.23
N ARG A 210 8.41 -11.42 -10.76
CA ARG A 210 9.74 -12.04 -10.61
C ARG A 210 10.39 -12.36 -11.97
N SER A 211 9.59 -12.74 -12.97
CA SER A 211 10.07 -13.04 -14.33
C SER A 211 10.34 -11.79 -15.17
N VAL A 212 9.78 -10.64 -14.79
CA VAL A 212 9.97 -9.37 -15.50
C VAL A 212 11.21 -8.67 -14.98
N ARG A 213 12.32 -8.80 -15.73
CA ARG A 213 13.54 -8.00 -15.59
C ARG A 213 13.74 -7.20 -16.88
N LEU A 214 13.67 -5.88 -16.76
CA LEU A 214 13.86 -4.96 -17.88
C LEU A 214 15.14 -4.14 -17.61
N PRO A 215 16.28 -4.52 -18.20
CA PRO A 215 17.60 -3.99 -17.86
C PRO A 215 17.73 -2.46 -17.91
N GLY A 216 16.91 -1.78 -18.72
CA GLY A 216 16.88 -0.31 -18.83
C GLY A 216 15.87 0.40 -17.92
N MET A 217 14.91 -0.32 -17.33
CA MET A 217 13.87 0.26 -16.46
C MET A 217 14.22 0.15 -14.97
N GLU A 218 15.23 -0.64 -14.60
CA GLU A 218 15.67 -0.79 -13.21
C GLU A 218 16.10 0.55 -12.60
N ARG A 219 16.74 1.44 -13.39
CA ARG A 219 17.09 2.81 -12.95
C ARG A 219 15.88 3.68 -12.60
N PHE A 220 14.72 3.41 -13.20
CA PHE A 220 13.47 4.14 -12.94
C PHE A 220 12.58 3.42 -11.92
N SER A 221 13.04 2.35 -11.27
CA SER A 221 12.22 1.55 -10.36
C SER A 221 11.58 2.36 -9.23
N GLU A 222 12.31 3.32 -8.64
CA GLU A 222 11.77 4.23 -7.62
C GLU A 222 10.78 5.23 -8.22
N ALA A 223 11.04 5.74 -9.44
CA ALA A 223 10.12 6.63 -10.14
C ALA A 223 8.81 5.94 -10.51
N ILE A 224 8.88 4.71 -11.02
CA ILE A 224 7.72 3.88 -11.37
C ILE A 224 6.90 3.60 -10.12
N ALA A 225 7.55 3.24 -9.01
CA ALA A 225 6.86 2.99 -7.75
C ALA A 225 6.14 4.25 -7.24
N GLY A 226 6.78 5.42 -7.30
CA GLY A 226 6.14 6.69 -6.96
C GLY A 226 4.97 7.03 -7.89
N GLY A 227 5.12 6.77 -9.18
CA GLY A 227 4.04 6.92 -10.16
C GLY A 227 2.85 6.00 -9.88
N THR A 228 3.09 4.73 -9.54
CA THR A 228 2.03 3.79 -9.14
C THR A 228 1.28 4.30 -7.91
N ILE A 229 2.00 4.73 -6.86
CA ILE A 229 1.39 5.27 -5.64
C ILE A 229 0.56 6.52 -5.95
N THR A 230 1.07 7.41 -6.79
CA THR A 230 0.37 8.63 -7.21
C THR A 230 -0.93 8.28 -7.95
N LEU A 231 -0.86 7.32 -8.89
CA LEU A 231 -2.03 6.88 -9.65
C LEU A 231 -3.08 6.23 -8.75
N CYS A 232 -2.67 5.45 -7.74
CA CYS A 232 -3.59 4.92 -6.72
C CYS A 232 -4.26 6.05 -5.92
N GLY A 233 -3.51 7.06 -5.48
CA GLY A 233 -4.08 8.20 -4.77
C GLY A 233 -5.06 9.00 -5.64
N LEU A 234 -4.73 9.22 -6.92
CA LEU A 234 -5.60 9.89 -7.89
C LEU A 234 -6.85 9.07 -8.21
N SER A 235 -6.75 7.74 -8.29
CA SER A 235 -7.92 6.90 -8.53
C SER A 235 -8.92 7.00 -7.39
N ILE A 236 -8.45 7.05 -6.13
CA ILE A 236 -9.33 7.30 -4.98
C ILE A 236 -9.95 8.71 -5.08
N ALA A 237 -9.12 9.74 -5.23
CA ALA A 237 -9.57 11.13 -5.21
C ALA A 237 -10.55 11.51 -6.36
N VAL A 238 -10.43 10.86 -7.52
CA VAL A 238 -11.24 11.19 -8.72
C VAL A 238 -12.40 10.23 -8.92
N LEU A 239 -12.21 8.93 -8.61
CA LEU A 239 -13.20 7.90 -8.90
C LEU A 239 -13.99 7.47 -7.66
N GLY A 240 -13.60 7.88 -6.45
CA GLY A 240 -14.22 7.43 -5.20
C GLY A 240 -14.15 5.92 -5.05
N LEU A 241 -13.00 5.34 -5.43
CA LEU A 241 -12.72 3.90 -5.33
C LEU A 241 -12.19 3.52 -3.96
#